data_AF-A0A1H0Y8B9-F1
#
_entry.id   AF-A0A1H0Y8B9-F1
#
_cell.length_a   1.000
_cell.length_b   1.000
_cell.length_c   1.000
_cell.angle_alpha   90.00
_cell.angle_beta   90.00
_cell.angle_gamma   90.00
#
_symmetry.space_group_name_H-M   'P 1'
#
loop_
_entity.id
_entity.type
_entity.pdbx_description
1 polymer ?
#
loop_
_entity_poly.entity_id
_entity_poly.type
_entity_poly.pdbx_seq_one_letter_code
_entity_poly.pdbx_strand_id
1 'polypeptide(L)' 'MALQLDALTMGEIDQIEDITGQGIDALTEPGARKAKFLIALAYIAKRREDPTFTRSQAEALTLAEVNAITGGDEEE' A
#
# COMPACT_ATOMS: atom_id res chain seq x y z
N MET A 1 6.45 10.54 5.85
CA MET A 1 7.27 9.75 4.91
C MET A 1 6.33 9.24 3.85
N ALA A 2 6.19 9.96 2.73
CA ALA A 2 5.32 9.53 1.63
C ALA A 2 5.91 8.28 0.98
N LEU A 3 5.11 7.24 0.78
CA LEU A 3 5.56 6.04 0.07
C LEU A 3 5.66 6.38 -1.42
N GLN A 4 6.86 6.73 -1.87
CA GLN A 4 7.12 6.92 -3.30
C GLN A 4 7.03 5.54 -3.98
N LEU A 5 6.14 5.40 -4.96
CA LEU A 5 6.02 4.17 -5.76
C LEU A 5 7.36 3.81 -6.42
N ASP A 6 8.17 4.82 -6.76
CA ASP A 6 9.52 4.65 -7.30
C ASP A 6 10.54 4.06 -6.29
N ALA A 7 10.23 4.10 -4.99
CA ALA A 7 11.05 3.53 -3.93
C ALA A 7 10.62 2.11 -3.55
N LEU A 8 9.67 1.51 -4.30
CA LEU A 8 9.31 0.11 -4.17
C LEU A 8 10.32 -0.76 -4.92
N THR A 9 10.78 -1.81 -4.27
CA THR A 9 11.55 -2.88 -4.92
C THR A 9 10.62 -3.71 -5.82
N MET A 10 11.18 -4.38 -6.83
CA MET A 10 10.37 -5.24 -7.71
C MET A 10 9.63 -6.35 -6.97
N GLY A 11 10.20 -6.87 -5.86
CA GLY A 11 9.51 -7.85 -5.01
C GLY A 11 8.38 -7.27 -4.16
N GLU A 12 8.40 -5.96 -3.89
CA GLU A 12 7.27 -5.26 -3.26
C GLU A 12 6.18 -4.93 -4.28
N ILE A 13 6.56 -4.60 -5.53
CA ILE A 13 5.61 -4.44 -6.64
C ILE A 13 4.88 -5.76 -6.90
N ASP A 14 5.59 -6.87 -7.05
CA ASP A 14 5.00 -8.21 -7.25
C ASP A 14 4.03 -8.58 -6.11
N GLN A 15 4.39 -8.26 -4.86
CA GLN A 15 3.48 -8.46 -3.71
C GLN A 15 2.21 -7.59 -3.78
N ILE A 16 2.32 -6.34 -4.23
CA ILE A 16 1.15 -5.46 -4.43
C ILE A 16 0.24 -6.07 -5.50
N GLU A 17 0.80 -6.52 -6.61
CA GLU A 17 0.05 -7.12 -7.71
C GLU A 17 -0.63 -8.44 -7.29
N ASP A 18 0.04 -9.27 -6.48
CA ASP A 18 -0.55 -10.48 -5.91
C ASP A 18 -1.71 -10.17 -4.93
N ILE A 19 -1.53 -9.17 -4.05
CA ILE A 19 -2.57 -8.77 -3.09
C ILE A 19 -3.81 -8.21 -3.80
N THR A 20 -3.59 -7.42 -4.86
CA THR A 20 -4.64 -6.67 -5.55
C THR A 20 -5.27 -7.45 -6.71
N GLY A 21 -4.53 -8.39 -7.30
CA GLY A 21 -4.88 -9.10 -8.52
C GLY A 21 -4.83 -8.22 -9.78
N GLN A 22 -4.14 -7.08 -9.72
CA GLN A 22 -4.05 -6.09 -10.79
C GLN A 22 -2.63 -5.59 -10.93
N GLY A 23 -2.22 -5.27 -12.16
CA GLY A 23 -0.94 -4.60 -12.39
C GLY A 23 -0.90 -3.23 -11.73
N ILE A 24 0.28 -2.80 -11.30
CA ILE A 24 0.46 -1.52 -10.58
C ILE A 24 -0.05 -0.31 -11.38
N ASP A 25 0.08 -0.34 -12.71
CA ASP A 25 -0.44 0.71 -13.60
C ASP A 25 -1.96 0.89 -13.46
N ALA A 26 -2.71 -0.21 -13.49
CA ALA A 26 -4.17 -0.19 -13.34
C ALA A 26 -4.62 0.32 -11.97
N LEU A 27 -3.80 0.12 -10.94
CA LEU A 27 -4.08 0.60 -9.58
C LEU A 27 -3.91 2.10 -9.45
N THR A 28 -3.13 2.75 -10.31
CA THR A 28 -2.94 4.21 -10.29
C THR A 28 -4.01 4.96 -11.08
N GLU A 29 -4.79 4.29 -11.93
CA GLU A 29 -5.83 4.93 -12.74
C GLU A 29 -6.93 5.60 -11.88
N PRO A 30 -7.54 6.69 -12.40
CA PRO A 30 -8.71 7.31 -11.78
C PRO A 30 -9.89 6.32 -11.67
N GLY A 31 -10.55 6.29 -10.52
CA GLY A 31 -11.69 5.39 -10.29
C GLY A 31 -11.34 3.94 -9.95
N ALA A 32 -10.05 3.58 -9.92
CA ALA A 32 -9.61 2.26 -9.45
C ALA A 32 -10.02 2.01 -7.99
N ARG A 33 -10.32 0.75 -7.66
CA ARG A 33 -10.66 0.35 -6.28
C ARG A 33 -9.41 0.36 -5.39
N LYS A 34 -9.16 1.47 -4.72
CA LYS A 34 -7.91 1.71 -3.98
C LYS A 34 -7.76 0.92 -2.67
N ALA A 35 -8.83 0.35 -2.10
CA ALA A 35 -8.76 -0.26 -0.77
C ALA A 35 -7.68 -1.35 -0.64
N LYS A 36 -7.62 -2.32 -1.57
CA LYS A 36 -6.59 -3.37 -1.56
C LYS A 36 -5.19 -2.81 -1.80
N PHE A 37 -5.08 -1.77 -2.62
CA PHE A 37 -3.81 -1.11 -2.89
C PHE A 37 -3.28 -0.41 -1.64
N LEU A 38 -4.13 0.37 -0.96
CA LEU A 38 -3.82 1.03 0.31
C LEU A 38 -3.42 0.01 1.40
N ILE A 39 -4.13 -1.12 1.50
CA ILE A 39 -3.77 -2.23 2.39
C ILE A 39 -2.37 -2.78 2.06
N ALA A 40 -2.06 -3.00 0.78
CA ALA A 40 -0.77 -3.51 0.35
C ALA A 40 0.37 -2.52 0.66
N LEU A 41 0.15 -1.22 0.41
CA LEU A 41 1.12 -0.16 0.73
C LEU A 41 1.37 -0.07 2.24
N ALA A 42 0.32 -0.08 3.06
CA ALA A 42 0.45 -0.07 4.52
C ALA A 42 1.18 -1.31 5.03
N TYR A 43 0.86 -2.49 4.47
CA TYR A 43 1.52 -3.74 4.80
C TYR A 43 3.02 -3.70 4.53
N ILE A 44 3.42 -3.24 3.33
CA ILE A 44 4.83 -3.13 2.94
C ILE A 44 5.55 -2.09 3.81
N ALA A 45 4.96 -0.91 4.01
CA ALA A 45 5.51 0.14 4.85
C ALA A 45 5.81 -0.37 6.26
N LYS A 46 4.85 -1.08 6.87
CA LYS A 46 5.02 -1.66 8.20
C LYS A 46 6.00 -2.83 8.23
N ARG A 47 6.03 -3.68 7.19
CA ARG A 47 7.00 -4.79 7.10
C ARG A 47 8.46 -4.36 7.00
N ARG A 48 8.72 -3.15 6.49
CA ARG A 48 10.08 -2.55 6.48
C ARG A 48 10.58 -2.26 7.90
N GLU A 49 9.68 -1.90 8.82
CA GLU A 49 9.99 -1.61 10.22
C GLU A 49 9.87 -2.85 11.11
N ASP A 50 8.87 -3.69 10.85
CA ASP A 50 8.53 -4.90 11.59
C ASP A 50 8.26 -6.08 10.62
N PRO A 51 9.25 -6.97 10.42
CA PRO A 51 9.10 -8.14 9.54
C PRO A 51 8.00 -9.12 9.94
N THR A 52 7.48 -9.04 11.18
CA THR A 52 6.41 -9.91 11.69
C THR A 52 5.02 -9.37 11.41
N PHE A 53 4.91 -8.12 10.95
CA PHE A 53 3.64 -7.51 10.60
C PHE A 53 2.94 -8.32 9.50
N THR A 54 1.65 -8.56 9.68
CA THR A 54 0.84 -9.44 8.84
C THR A 54 -0.15 -8.65 7.99
N ARG A 55 -0.57 -9.24 6.87
CA ARG A 55 -1.58 -8.64 6.00
C ARG A 55 -2.91 -8.40 6.73
N SER A 56 -3.34 -9.34 7.57
CA SER A 56 -4.58 -9.21 8.34
C SER A 56 -4.54 -8.02 9.31
N GLN A 57 -3.35 -7.65 9.81
CA GLN A 57 -3.20 -6.42 10.60
C GLN A 57 -3.35 -5.17 9.73
N ALA A 58 -2.86 -5.18 8.48
CA ALA A 58 -3.09 -4.09 7.54
C ALA A 58 -4.58 -3.94 7.17
N GLU A 59 -5.30 -5.04 6.99
CA GLU A 59 -6.74 -5.07 6.68
C GLU A 59 -7.61 -4.54 7.82
N ALA A 60 -7.10 -4.59 9.06
CA ALA A 60 -7.78 -4.08 10.24
C ALA A 60 -7.61 -2.56 10.44
N LEU A 61 -6.70 -1.92 9.68
CA LEU A 61 -6.47 -0.48 9.78
C LEU A 61 -7.65 0.31 9.19
N THR A 62 -7.96 1.42 9.83
CA THR A 62 -8.84 2.43 9.26
C THR A 62 -8.16 3.16 8.11
N LEU A 63 -8.96 3.78 7.23
CA LEU A 63 -8.42 4.59 6.13
C LEU A 63 -7.49 5.70 6.64
N ALA A 64 -7.82 6.34 7.77
CA ALA A 64 -7.00 7.38 8.37
C ALA A 64 -5.62 6.85 8.82
N GLU A 65 -5.58 5.67 9.44
CA GLU A 65 -4.32 5.04 9.84
C GLU A 65 -3.47 4.65 8.63
N VAL A 66 -4.10 4.13 7.57
CA VAL A 66 -3.38 3.81 6.33
C VAL A 66 -2.81 5.07 5.70
N ASN A 67 -3.60 6.14 5.59
CA ASN A 67 -3.14 7.42 5.06
C ASN A 67 -1.95 7.99 5.85
N ALA A 68 -1.98 7.90 7.17
CA ALA A 68 -0.87 8.32 8.03
C ALA A 68 0.43 7.51 7.79
N ILE A 69 0.30 6.24 7.37
CA ILE A 69 1.43 5.36 7.06
C ILE A 69 1.95 5.60 5.64
N THR A 70 1.05 5.68 4.66
CA THR A 70 1.40 5.72 3.24
C THR A 70 1.63 7.14 2.72
N GLY A 71 1.26 8.16 3.50
CA GLY A 71 1.21 9.55 3.04
C GLY A 71 0.05 9.79 2.07
N GLY A 72 -1.05 9.04 2.22
CA GLY A 72 -2.27 9.27 1.45
C GLY A 72 -2.88 10.60 1.88
N ASP A 73 -2.93 11.55 0.95
CA ASP A 73 -3.36 12.94 1.09
C ASP A 73 -2.32 13.91 1.71
N GLU A 74 -1.33 14.29 0.90
CA GLU A 74 -0.97 15.71 0.75
C GLU A 74 -1.49 16.18 -0.63
N GLU A 75 -2.81 16.13 -0.85
CA GLU A 75 -3.45 17.02 -1.82
C GLU A 75 -3.90 18.28 -1.06
N GLU A 76 -2.95 19.22 -0.91
CA GLU A 76 -3.01 20.55 -0.27
C GLU A 76 -3.35 20.67 1.23
#